data_AF-A0A3P7K6F5-F1
#
_entry.id   AF-A0A3P7K6F5-F1
#
_cell.length_a   1.000
_cell.length_b   1.000
_cell.length_c   1.000
_cell.angle_alpha   90.00
_cell.angle_beta   90.00
_cell.angle_gamma   90.00
#
_symmetry.space_group_name_H-M   'P 1'
#
loop_
_entity.id
_entity.type
_entity.pdbx_description
1 polymer ?
#
loop_
_entity_poly.entity_id
_entity_poly.type
_entity_poly.pdbx_seq_one_letter_code
_entity_poly.pdbx_strand_id
1 'polypeptide(L)'
;LIRVYVCLLVFVYFFFYMTKFDTVKLATGADLPLFGLGTWQSIDPVALTAALKTALDAGYPLIDTAYAHHNEAIIGKVLQEYFTSGKLKREDIFIITK
;
A
#
# COMPACT_ATOMS: atom_id res chain seq x y z
N LEU A 1 18.13 7.52 -29.58
CA LEU A 1 16.83 7.24 -28.95
C LEU A 1 16.86 6.12 -27.91
N ILE A 2 17.39 4.93 -28.21
CA ILE A 2 17.41 3.77 -27.29
C ILE A 2 18.08 4.06 -25.93
N ARG A 3 19.19 4.80 -25.93
CA ARG A 3 19.95 5.12 -24.70
C ARG A 3 19.21 6.05 -23.72
N VAL A 4 18.30 6.88 -24.23
CA VAL A 4 17.44 7.77 -23.41
C VAL A 4 16.28 6.98 -22.80
N TYR A 5 15.69 6.04 -23.56
CA TYR A 5 14.65 5.13 -23.06
C TYR A 5 15.15 4.18 -21.98
N VAL A 6 16.34 3.61 -22.13
CA VAL A 6 16.95 2.74 -21.11
C VAL A 6 17.27 3.54 -19.84
N CYS A 7 17.75 4.78 -19.98
CA CYS A 7 18.02 5.65 -18.83
C CYS A 7 16.73 6.06 -18.10
N LEU A 8 15.65 6.39 -18.82
CA LEU A 8 14.33 6.66 -18.26
C LEU A 8 13.70 5.43 -17.59
N LEU A 9 13.80 4.25 -18.21
CA LEU A 9 13.32 3.00 -17.60
C LEU A 9 14.07 2.67 -16.31
N VAL A 10 15.40 2.82 -16.30
CA VAL A 10 16.20 2.61 -15.09
C VAL A 10 15.86 3.68 -14.04
N PHE A 11 15.67 4.94 -14.41
CA PHE A 11 15.31 6.00 -13.47
C PHE A 11 13.92 5.80 -12.85
N VAL A 12 12.94 5.35 -13.64
CA VAL A 12 11.58 5.02 -13.15
C VAL A 12 11.59 3.76 -12.30
N TYR A 13 12.31 2.70 -12.70
CA TYR A 13 12.49 1.50 -11.87
C TYR A 13 13.23 1.80 -10.57
N PHE A 14 14.23 2.68 -10.60
CA PHE A 14 15.01 3.06 -9.43
C PHE A 14 14.21 3.94 -8.47
N PHE A 15 13.37 4.84 -8.99
CA PHE A 15 12.45 5.65 -8.17
C PHE A 15 11.37 4.78 -7.49
N PHE A 16 10.88 3.75 -8.17
CA PHE A 16 9.97 2.76 -7.59
C PHE A 16 10.63 1.82 -6.55
N TYR A 17 11.95 1.59 -6.66
CA TYR A 17 12.70 0.67 -5.78
C TYR A 17 13.21 1.35 -4.49
N MET A 18 13.02 2.66 -4.31
CA MET A 18 13.70 3.45 -3.28
C MET A 18 12.83 4.15 -2.24
N THR A 19 11.58 3.73 -2.02
CA THR A 19 10.84 4.15 -0.81
C THR A 19 10.76 3.00 0.18
N LYS A 20 11.91 2.61 0.76
CA LYS A 20 11.91 1.83 2.00
C LYS A 20 11.47 2.77 3.12
N PHE A 21 10.25 2.56 3.61
CA PHE A 21 9.76 3.26 4.78
C PHE A 21 10.45 2.73 6.04
N ASP A 22 10.73 3.64 6.97
CA ASP A 22 11.30 3.26 8.26
C ASP A 22 10.34 2.36 9.04
N THR A 23 10.90 1.40 9.77
CA THR A 23 10.16 0.46 10.60
C THR A 23 10.63 0.53 12.05
N VAL A 24 9.74 0.15 12.96
CA VAL A 24 10.06 -0.05 14.38
C VAL A 24 9.76 -1.50 14.78
N LYS A 25 10.60 -2.08 15.63
CA LYS A 25 10.37 -3.43 16.17
C LYS A 25 9.26 -3.40 17.22
N LEU A 26 8.21 -4.17 16.98
CA LEU A 26 7.19 -4.45 17.99
C LEU A 26 7.73 -5.43 19.03
N ALA A 27 7.09 -5.47 20.21
CA ALA A 27 7.41 -6.45 21.24
C ALA A 27 7.25 -7.91 20.76
N THR A 28 6.44 -8.13 19.72
CA THR A 28 6.27 -9.42 19.04
C THR A 28 7.43 -9.77 18.10
N GLY A 29 8.39 -8.87 17.88
CA GLY A 29 9.51 -9.02 16.94
C GLY A 29 9.21 -8.61 15.49
N ALA A 30 7.94 -8.36 15.16
CA ALA A 30 7.52 -7.89 13.84
C ALA A 30 8.01 -6.45 13.56
N ASP A 31 8.31 -6.15 12.30
CA ASP A 31 8.61 -4.80 11.83
C ASP A 31 7.30 -4.06 11.53
N LEU A 32 7.00 -3.03 12.32
CA LEU A 32 5.87 -2.14 12.08
C LEU A 32 6.33 -0.97 11.20
N PRO A 33 5.76 -0.76 10.01
CA PRO A 33 6.01 0.43 9.23
C PRO A 33 5.53 1.69 9.95
N LEU A 34 6.35 2.74 9.96
CA LEU A 34 6.01 4.02 10.59
C LEU A 34 5.04 4.87 9.76
N PHE A 35 4.80 4.50 8.50
CA PHE A 35 3.98 5.22 7.56
C PHE A 35 2.94 4.30 6.92
N GLY A 36 1.72 4.81 6.74
CA GLY A 36 0.61 4.05 6.19
C GLY A 36 -0.62 4.89 5.92
N LEU A 37 -1.63 4.26 5.33
CA LEU A 37 -2.92 4.86 4.99
C LEU A 37 -3.95 4.57 6.08
N GLY A 38 -4.49 5.61 6.71
CA GLY A 38 -5.65 5.50 7.59
C GLY A 38 -6.96 5.62 6.81
N THR A 39 -7.97 4.81 7.17
CA THR A 39 -9.26 4.75 6.46
C THR A 39 -10.45 5.31 7.23
N TRP A 40 -10.21 5.96 8.38
CA TRP A 40 -11.27 6.59 9.17
C TRP A 40 -11.95 7.72 8.38
N GLN A 41 -13.27 7.87 8.56
CA GLN A 41 -14.13 8.87 7.88
C GLN A 41 -14.16 8.77 6.33
N SER A 42 -13.62 7.70 5.76
CA SER A 42 -13.74 7.44 4.31
C SER A 42 -15.11 6.85 3.99
N ILE A 43 -16.10 7.72 3.79
CA ILE A 43 -17.51 7.36 3.59
C ILE A 43 -17.82 7.07 2.11
N ASP A 44 -17.17 7.76 1.17
CA ASP A 44 -17.37 7.54 -0.26
C ASP A 44 -16.57 6.32 -0.75
N PRO A 45 -17.24 5.26 -1.25
CA PRO A 45 -16.56 4.07 -1.76
C PRO A 45 -15.64 4.34 -2.95
N VAL A 46 -15.98 5.32 -3.80
CA VAL A 46 -15.20 5.65 -5.00
C VAL A 46 -13.90 6.33 -4.59
N ALA A 47 -13.97 7.36 -3.74
CA ALA A 47 -12.81 8.01 -3.18
C ALA A 47 -11.91 7.04 -2.39
N LEU A 48 -12.49 6.17 -1.56
CA LEU A 48 -11.70 5.18 -0.81
C LEU A 48 -10.98 4.20 -1.74
N THR A 49 -11.67 3.70 -2.77
CA THR A 49 -11.07 2.80 -3.75
C THR A 49 -9.91 3.49 -4.48
N ALA A 50 -10.09 4.74 -4.89
CA ALA A 50 -9.03 5.52 -5.55
C ALA A 50 -7.84 5.72 -4.60
N ALA A 51 -8.08 6.14 -3.35
CA ALA A 51 -7.05 6.35 -2.35
C ALA A 51 -6.24 5.07 -2.07
N LEU A 52 -6.91 3.93 -1.91
CA LEU A 52 -6.24 2.64 -1.72
C LEU A 52 -5.36 2.29 -2.92
N LYS A 53 -5.87 2.38 -4.15
CA LYS A 53 -5.11 2.06 -5.36
C LYS A 53 -3.90 2.98 -5.52
N THR A 54 -4.07 4.28 -5.28
CA THR A 54 -2.98 5.25 -5.31
C THR A 54 -1.92 4.95 -4.24
N ALA A 55 -2.32 4.65 -3.01
CA ALA A 55 -1.40 4.31 -1.93
C ALA A 55 -0.61 3.03 -2.24
N LEU A 56 -1.28 1.98 -2.72
CA LEU A 56 -0.65 0.70 -3.09
C LEU A 56 0.30 0.86 -4.28
N ASP A 57 -0.11 1.59 -5.31
CA ASP A 57 0.75 1.88 -6.46
C ASP A 57 1.94 2.78 -6.04
N ALA A 58 1.79 3.62 -5.01
CA ALA A 58 2.89 4.40 -4.42
C ALA A 58 3.76 3.60 -3.43
N GLY A 59 3.45 2.32 -3.18
CA GLY A 59 4.24 1.44 -2.32
C GLY A 59 3.98 1.60 -0.81
N TYR A 60 2.82 2.13 -0.40
CA TYR A 60 2.49 2.27 1.02
C TYR A 60 2.51 0.90 1.72
N PRO A 61 3.26 0.76 2.82
CA PRO A 61 3.51 -0.54 3.44
C PRO A 61 2.45 -0.90 4.48
N LEU A 62 1.53 0.01 4.82
CA LEU A 62 0.57 -0.18 5.90
C LEU A 62 -0.81 0.39 5.55
N ILE A 63 -1.87 -0.35 5.90
CA ILE A 63 -3.26 0.11 5.92
C ILE A 63 -3.80 -0.02 7.34
N ASP A 64 -4.28 1.09 7.92
CA ASP A 64 -4.99 1.14 9.20
C ASP A 64 -6.49 1.26 8.96
N THR A 65 -7.24 0.30 9.48
CA THR A 65 -8.69 0.25 9.44
C THR A 65 -9.28 -0.06 10.83
N ALA A 66 -10.60 -0.14 10.92
CA ALA A 66 -11.34 -0.62 12.08
C ALA A 66 -12.74 -1.08 11.66
N TYR A 67 -13.35 -1.98 12.43
CA TYR A 67 -14.71 -2.46 12.18
C TYR A 67 -15.73 -1.30 12.10
N ALA A 68 -15.59 -0.31 13.00
CA ALA A 68 -16.46 0.87 13.08
C ALA A 68 -16.37 1.81 11.86
N HIS A 69 -15.38 1.63 10.97
CA HIS A 69 -15.30 2.40 9.73
C HIS A 69 -16.31 1.92 8.68
N HIS A 70 -16.85 0.70 8.85
CA HIS A 70 -17.83 0.09 7.95
C HIS A 70 -17.40 0.02 6.47
N ASN A 71 -16.09 0.00 6.21
CA ASN A 71 -15.51 0.07 4.87
C ASN A 71 -14.49 -1.05 4.55
N GLU A 72 -14.30 -2.02 5.46
CA GLU A 72 -13.35 -3.13 5.29
C GLU A 72 -13.65 -4.02 4.08
N ALA A 73 -14.92 -4.14 3.68
CA ALA A 73 -15.30 -4.89 2.48
C ALA A 73 -14.69 -4.28 1.20
N ILE A 74 -14.60 -2.94 1.13
CA ILE A 74 -14.00 -2.23 0.00
C ILE A 74 -12.49 -2.45 0.02
N ILE A 75 -11.85 -2.33 1.19
CA ILE A 75 -10.42 -2.56 1.37
C ILE A 75 -10.05 -3.99 0.94
N GLY A 76 -10.78 -4.99 1.41
CA GLY A 76 -10.56 -6.39 1.06
C GLY A 76 -10.69 -6.67 -0.44
N LYS A 77 -11.67 -6.05 -1.11
CA LYS A 77 -11.82 -6.16 -2.57
C LYS A 77 -10.61 -5.60 -3.31
N VAL A 78 -10.13 -4.40 -2.95
CA VAL A 78 -8.96 -3.79 -3.60
C VAL A 78 -7.70 -4.63 -3.36
N LEU A 79 -7.48 -5.10 -2.13
CA LEU A 79 -6.34 -5.96 -1.83
C LEU A 79 -6.37 -7.27 -2.62
N GLN A 80 -7.54 -7.90 -2.74
CA GLN A 80 -7.70 -9.10 -3.55
C GLN A 80 -7.35 -8.85 -5.03
N GLU A 81 -7.74 -7.71 -5.61
CA GLU A 81 -7.35 -7.33 -6.97
C GLU A 81 -5.82 -7.22 -7.11
N TYR A 82 -5.13 -6.64 -6.12
CA TYR A 82 -3.67 -6.48 -6.13
C TYR A 82 -2.91 -7.80 -5.94
N PHE A 83 -3.40 -8.66 -5.05
CA PHE A 83 -2.84 -9.99 -4.85
C PHE A 83 -3.02 -10.88 -6.08
N THR A 84 -4.22 -10.92 -6.66
CA THR A 84 -4.50 -11.74 -7.86
C THR A 84 -3.73 -11.23 -9.09
N SER A 85 -3.53 -9.93 -9.23
CA SER A 85 -2.73 -9.36 -10.33
C SER A 85 -1.23 -9.53 -10.15
N GLY A 86 -0.76 -9.97 -8.98
CA GLY A 86 0.66 -10.11 -8.67
C GLY A 86 1.40 -8.78 -8.45
N LYS A 87 0.67 -7.66 -8.35
CA LYS A 87 1.25 -6.33 -8.08
C LYS A 87 1.74 -6.18 -6.63
N LEU A 88 1.18 -6.97 -5.72
CA LEU A 88 1.48 -6.93 -4.29
C LEU A 88 1.44 -8.36 -3.74
N LYS A 89 2.35 -8.70 -2.83
CA LYS A 89 2.24 -9.94 -2.05
C LYS A 89 1.69 -9.64 -0.66
N ARG A 90 1.09 -10.64 -0.01
CA ARG A 90 0.48 -10.45 1.30
C ARG A 90 1.54 -10.09 2.35
N GLU A 91 2.72 -10.69 2.28
CA GLU A 91 3.85 -10.42 3.18
C GLU A 91 4.44 -9.01 3.06
N ASP A 92 4.17 -8.30 1.95
CA ASP A 92 4.71 -6.97 1.68
C ASP A 92 3.84 -5.84 2.27
N ILE A 93 2.71 -6.16 2.90
CA ILE A 93 1.78 -5.16 3.47
C ILE A 93 1.38 -5.48 4.90
N PHE A 94 1.44 -4.45 5.75
CA PHE A 94 0.97 -4.50 7.13
C PHE A 94 -0.48 -4.02 7.21
N ILE A 95 -1.35 -4.78 7.88
CA ILE A 95 -2.76 -4.40 8.03
C ILE A 95 -3.08 -4.34 9.52
N ILE A 96 -3.60 -3.20 9.96
CA ILE A 96 -4.08 -2.98 11.32
C ILE A 96 -5.60 -2.85 11.28
N THR A 97 -6.30 -3.58 12.15
CA THR A 97 -7.73 -3.38 12.40
C THR A 97 -8.01 -3.33 13.91
N LYS A 98 -9.22 -2.90 14.26
CA LYS A 98 -9.70 -2.70 15.63
C LYS A 98 -11.15 -3.17 15.73
#